data_AF-A0A0E4B0I1-F1
#
_entry.id   AF-A0A0E4B0I1-F1
#
_cell.length_a   1.000
_cell.length_b   1.000
_cell.length_c   1.000
_cell.angle_alpha   90.00
_cell.angle_beta   90.00
_cell.angle_gamma   90.00
#
_symmetry.space_group_name_H-M   'P 1'
#
loop_
_entity.id
_entity.type
_entity.pdbx_description
1 polymer ?
#
loop_
_entity_poly.entity_id
_entity_poly.type
_entity_poly.pdbx_seq_one_letter_code
_entity_poly.pdbx_strand_id
1 'polypeptide(L)' 'SDTDAGKNPMEASKRFREALNFLCDYARDQGYDLKFALEAKPNEPRGDLYLATTGHMLAFIESLAHPEMVGVNPEMA' A
#
# COMPACT_ATOMS: atom_id res chain seq x y z
N SER A 1 -0.49 17.60 -15.87
CA SER A 1 0.46 17.11 -16.92
C SER A 1 -0.09 15.79 -17.45
N ASP A 2 0.49 15.20 -18.51
CA ASP A 2 0.02 13.89 -19.05
C ASP A 2 -0.06 12.76 -18.01
N THR A 3 0.66 12.87 -16.89
CA THR A 3 0.66 11.91 -15.79
C THR A 3 -0.68 11.80 -15.05
N ASP A 4 -1.41 12.91 -14.88
CA ASP A 4 -2.68 12.96 -14.12
C ASP A 4 -3.81 12.18 -14.82
N ALA A 5 -3.76 12.14 -16.16
CA ALA A 5 -4.74 11.41 -16.98
C ALA A 5 -4.38 9.92 -17.16
N GLY A 6 -3.17 9.50 -16.79
CA GLY A 6 -2.65 8.16 -17.06
C GLY A 6 -3.18 7.06 -16.13
N LYS A 7 -3.61 7.41 -14.90
CA LYS A 7 -4.21 6.46 -13.94
C LYS A 7 -5.22 7.15 -13.02
N ASN A 8 -6.35 6.50 -12.77
CA ASN A 8 -7.31 6.96 -11.76
C ASN A 8 -6.82 6.54 -10.35
N PRO A 9 -6.57 7.50 -9.43
CA PRO A 9 -6.06 7.18 -8.10
C PRO A 9 -7.08 6.43 -7.24
N MET A 10 -8.38 6.65 -7.43
CA MET A 10 -9.42 5.97 -6.63
C MET A 10 -9.52 4.50 -6.97
N GLU A 11 -9.50 4.17 -8.26
CA GLU A 11 -9.45 2.78 -8.71
C GLU A 11 -8.13 2.11 -8.30
N ALA A 12 -7.01 2.82 -8.38
CA ALA A 12 -5.72 2.29 -7.95
C ALA A 12 -5.69 1.97 -6.45
N SER A 13 -6.16 2.89 -5.60
CA SER A 13 -6.24 2.67 -4.15
C SER A 13 -7.20 1.54 -3.81
N LYS A 14 -8.35 1.44 -4.48
CA LYS A 14 -9.30 0.33 -4.29
C LYS A 14 -8.64 -1.02 -4.60
N ARG A 15 -8.00 -1.14 -5.77
CA ARG A 15 -7.33 -2.38 -6.18
C ARG A 15 -6.16 -2.74 -5.27
N PHE A 16 -5.43 -1.75 -4.76
CA PHE A 16 -4.33 -2.03 -3.84
C PHE A 16 -4.83 -2.51 -2.48
N ARG A 17 -5.94 -1.94 -1.98
CA ARG A 17 -6.63 -2.43 -0.77
C ARG A 17 -7.11 -3.87 -0.95
N GLU A 18 -7.77 -4.17 -2.07
CA GLU A 18 -8.23 -5.53 -2.38
C GLU A 18 -7.07 -6.53 -2.38
N ALA A 19 -5.94 -6.18 -3.00
CA ALA A 19 -4.75 -7.02 -3.02
C ALA A 19 -4.18 -7.28 -1.62
N LEU A 20 -4.03 -6.25 -0.80
CA LEU A 20 -3.48 -6.41 0.56
C LEU A 20 -4.42 -7.20 1.48
N ASN A 21 -5.73 -6.97 1.38
CA ASN A 21 -6.71 -7.77 2.14
C ASN A 21 -6.62 -9.24 1.75
N PHE A 22 -6.55 -9.55 0.45
CA PHE A 22 -6.36 -10.92 -0.02
C PHE A 22 -5.09 -11.57 0.53
N LEU A 23 -3.97 -10.85 0.54
CA LEU A 23 -2.70 -11.37 1.08
C LEU A 23 -2.76 -11.61 2.59
N CYS A 24 -3.45 -10.74 3.34
CA CYS A 24 -3.68 -10.92 4.77
C CYS A 24 -4.55 -12.15 5.05
N ASP A 25 -5.68 -12.28 4.34
CA ASP A 25 -6.56 -13.44 4.47
C ASP A 25 -5.82 -14.73 4.13
N TYR A 26 -5.05 -14.74 3.04
CA TYR A 26 -4.23 -15.89 2.66
C TYR A 26 -3.21 -16.27 3.73
N ALA A 27 -2.44 -15.29 4.27
CA ALA A 27 -1.46 -15.57 5.32
C ALA A 27 -2.12 -16.17 6.58
N ARG A 28 -3.31 -15.67 6.96
CA ARG A 28 -4.09 -16.20 8.08
C ARG A 28 -4.59 -17.61 7.81
N ASP A 29 -5.15 -17.87 6.64
CA ASP A 29 -5.69 -19.18 6.25
C ASP A 29 -4.59 -20.25 6.17
N GLN A 30 -3.37 -19.86 5.78
CA GLN A 30 -2.21 -20.75 5.79
C GLN A 30 -1.56 -20.91 7.17
N GLY A 31 -2.01 -20.15 8.18
CA GLY A 31 -1.42 -20.16 9.52
C GLY A 31 -0.01 -19.57 9.58
N TYR A 32 0.33 -18.65 8.67
CA TYR A 32 1.62 -17.98 8.66
C TYR A 32 1.66 -16.84 9.68
N ASP A 33 2.71 -16.79 10.48
CA ASP A 33 3.01 -15.65 11.36
C ASP A 33 3.73 -14.55 10.57
N LEU A 34 3.02 -13.97 9.60
CA LEU A 34 3.52 -12.91 8.73
C LEU A 34 2.87 -11.56 9.05
N LYS A 35 3.67 -10.51 8.91
CA LYS A 35 3.23 -9.12 8.82
C LYS A 35 3.78 -8.51 7.53
N PHE A 36 2.99 -7.67 6.88
CA PHE A 36 3.39 -6.96 5.69
C PHE A 36 3.91 -5.57 6.07
N ALA A 37 4.92 -5.07 5.36
CA ALA A 37 5.42 -3.71 5.55
C ALA A 37 5.43 -2.99 4.20
N LEU A 38 4.76 -1.84 4.13
CA LEU A 38 4.72 -1.01 2.93
C LEU A 38 5.87 -0.01 2.95
N GLU A 39 6.60 0.08 1.84
CA GLU A 39 7.75 0.98 1.70
C GLU A 39 7.38 2.20 0.87
N ALA A 40 7.42 3.37 1.51
CA ALA A 40 7.08 4.62 0.86
C ALA A 40 8.25 5.10 0.02
N LYS A 41 7.96 5.44 -1.24
CA LYS A 41 8.89 6.12 -2.13
C LYS A 41 8.13 7.17 -2.93
N PRO A 42 8.60 8.43 -3.03
CA PRO A 42 7.84 9.48 -3.72
C PRO A 42 7.81 9.27 -5.24
N ASN A 43 8.89 8.74 -5.81
CA ASN A 43 9.12 8.57 -7.24
C ASN A 43 10.13 7.45 -7.52
N GLU A 44 10.45 7.22 -8.79
CA GLU A 44 11.39 6.22 -9.34
C GLU A 44 10.96 4.74 -9.24
N PRO A 45 10.64 4.07 -10.37
CA PRO A 45 10.87 4.49 -11.77
C PRO A 45 9.76 5.40 -12.34
N ARG A 46 8.71 5.70 -11.56
CA ARG A 46 7.59 6.56 -11.99
C ARG A 46 7.84 8.01 -11.59
N GLY A 47 7.28 8.96 -12.35
CA GLY A 47 7.34 10.38 -12.02
C GLY A 47 6.74 10.67 -10.65
N ASP A 48 5.54 10.12 -10.40
CA ASP A 48 4.85 10.14 -9.12
C ASP A 48 4.39 8.71 -8.77
N LEU A 49 4.74 8.24 -7.58
CA LEU A 49 4.22 7.00 -7.01
C LEU A 49 3.03 7.31 -6.08
N TYR A 50 2.02 6.44 -6.10
CA TYR A 50 0.96 6.49 -5.08
C TYR A 50 1.52 6.09 -3.72
N LEU A 51 0.90 6.62 -2.65
CA LEU A 51 1.37 6.41 -1.28
C LEU A 51 2.82 6.88 -1.06
N ALA A 52 3.13 8.06 -1.62
CA ALA A 52 4.46 8.64 -1.74
C ALA A 52 5.25 8.84 -0.43
N THR A 53 4.59 8.82 0.73
CA THR A 53 5.23 9.04 2.03
C THR A 53 4.68 8.07 3.07
N THR A 54 5.40 7.89 4.17
CA THR A 54 4.91 7.16 5.35
C THR A 54 3.55 7.63 5.83
N GLY A 55 3.28 8.95 5.86
CA GLY A 55 1.98 9.49 6.27
C GLY A 55 0.81 9.00 5.41
N HIS A 56 0.95 9.09 4.08
CA HIS A 56 -0.02 8.52 3.13
C HIS A 56 -0.25 7.02 3.35
N MET A 57 0.81 6.25 3.61
CA MET A 57 0.69 4.81 3.87
C MET A 57 -0.05 4.52 5.18
N LEU A 58 0.28 5.21 6.27
CA LEU A 58 -0.41 5.05 7.55
C LEU A 58 -1.91 5.34 7.41
N ALA A 59 -2.29 6.42 6.73
CA ALA A 59 -3.71 6.71 6.49
C ALA A 59 -4.40 5.64 5.61
N PHE A 60 -3.69 5.08 4.63
CA PHE A 60 -4.22 4.03 3.79
C PHE A 60 -4.37 2.68 4.54
N ILE A 61 -3.42 2.34 5.40
CA ILE A 61 -3.42 1.11 6.22
C ILE A 61 -4.67 1.03 7.09
N GLU A 62 -5.09 2.14 7.70
CA GLU A 62 -6.33 2.21 8.50
C GLU A 62 -7.61 1.87 7.71
N SER A 63 -7.54 1.82 6.38
CA SER A 63 -8.68 1.43 5.52
C SER A 63 -8.70 -0.07 5.15
N LEU A 64 -7.72 -0.86 5.60
CA LEU A 64 -7.64 -2.29 5.32
C LEU A 64 -8.58 -3.09 6.23
N ALA A 65 -8.85 -4.34 5.87
CA ALA A 65 -9.67 -5.24 6.69
C ALA A 65 -8.92 -5.75 7.94
N HIS A 66 -7.59 -5.85 7.84
CA HIS A 66 -6.68 -6.30 8.91
C HIS A 66 -5.52 -5.31 9.06
N PRO A 67 -5.79 -4.06 9.47
CA PRO A 67 -4.77 -3.01 9.56
C PRO A 67 -3.60 -3.40 10.50
N GLU A 68 -3.86 -4.22 11.53
CA GLU A 68 -2.85 -4.71 12.47
C GLU A 68 -1.78 -5.63 11.86
N MET A 69 -2.05 -6.18 10.67
CA MET A 69 -1.13 -7.05 9.92
C MET A 69 -0.24 -6.28 8.96
N VAL A 70 -0.46 -4.97 8.76
CA VAL A 70 0.26 -4.16 7.79
C VAL A 70 0.87 -2.94 8.45
N GLY A 71 2.20 -2.84 8.39
CA GLY A 71 2.97 -1.70 8.87
C GLY A 71 3.65 -0.93 7.73
N VAL A 72 4.62 -0.10 8.10
CA VAL A 72 5.46 0.67 7.19
C VAL A 72 6.92 0.26 7.33
N ASN A 73 7.64 0.20 6.22
CA ASN A 73 9.10 0.09 6.16
C ASN A 73 9.67 1.43 5.67
N PRO A 74 9.93 2.40 6.57
CA PRO A 74 10.47 3.69 6.14
C PRO A 74 11.93 3.51 5.70
N GLU A 75 12.25 3.97 4.49
CA GLU A 75 13.63 4.13 4.04
C GLU A 75 14.16 5.49 4.52
N MET A 76 15.39 5.54 5.05
CA MET A 76 16.09 6.78 5.34
C MET A 76 16.78 7.24 4.05
N ALA A 77 16.09 8.04 3.25
CA ALA A 77 16.64 8.70 2.06
C ALA A 77 17.17 10.11 2.37
#